data_AF-A0A9D1W1D8-F1
#
_entry.id   AF-A0A9D1W1D8-F1
#
_cell.length_a   1.000
_cell.length_b   1.000
_cell.length_c   1.000
_cell.angle_alpha   90.00
_cell.angle_beta   90.00
_cell.angle_gamma   90.00
#
_symmetry.space_group_name_H-M   'P 1'
#
loop_
_entity.id
_entity.type
_entity.pdbx_description
1 polymer ?
#
loop_
_entity_poly.entity_id
_entity_poly.type
_entity_poly.pdbx_seq_one_letter_code
_entity_poly.pdbx_strand_id
1 'polypeptide(L)'
;MGKLIAKTAGITLAAIVALALVLLGMFSWFAPGIMVTITENLGLEGACASYSISVYERSGEIDDLAVAVERCYNVGDYENAASYGSELLSDEGFDDYCAKRDNEIASDYIGDTDQYLIGIVAESLYRTNQKENALNLVSAAANNEFRTNSAIVYLGTVAVEQGDAAFCSQILSRLDGMQLDEDLYPGLKTFREMLQEVAGE
;
A
#
# COMPACT_ATOMS: atom_id res chain seq x y z
N MET A 1 20.40 -28.32 -45.94
CA MET A 1 19.01 -27.86 -45.70
C MET A 1 18.75 -27.41 -44.26
N GLY A 2 19.12 -28.16 -43.22
CA GLY A 2 18.88 -27.76 -41.82
C GLY A 2 19.45 -26.39 -41.39
N LYS A 3 20.64 -26.00 -41.88
CA LYS A 3 21.24 -24.67 -41.63
C LYS A 3 20.41 -23.50 -42.17
N LEU A 4 19.69 -23.72 -43.28
CA LEU A 4 18.86 -22.69 -43.92
C LEU A 4 17.54 -22.52 -43.17
N ILE A 5 16.92 -23.65 -42.80
CA ILE A 5 15.69 -23.67 -41.98
C ILE A 5 15.94 -23.00 -40.62
N ALA A 6 17.06 -23.32 -39.95
CA ALA A 6 17.43 -22.71 -38.68
C ALA A 6 17.65 -21.19 -38.79
N LYS A 7 18.28 -20.71 -39.87
CA LYS A 7 18.48 -19.27 -40.11
C LYS A 7 17.16 -18.55 -40.36
N THR A 8 16.29 -19.11 -41.19
CA THR A 8 14.99 -18.50 -41.49
C THR A 8 14.10 -18.48 -40.25
N ALA A 9 14.02 -19.58 -39.50
CA ALA A 9 13.28 -19.64 -38.24
C ALA A 9 13.80 -18.64 -37.21
N GLY A 10 15.13 -18.49 -37.09
CA GLY A 10 15.74 -17.51 -36.20
C GLY A 10 15.39 -16.07 -36.57
N ILE A 11 15.42 -15.72 -37.87
CA ILE A 11 15.03 -14.38 -38.34
C ILE A 11 13.54 -14.12 -38.08
N THR A 12 12.67 -15.09 -38.37
CA THR A 12 11.23 -14.95 -38.14
C THR A 12 10.92 -14.78 -36.65
N LEU A 13 11.55 -15.57 -35.78
CA LEU A 13 11.39 -15.43 -34.34
C LEU A 13 11.87 -14.05 -33.86
N ALA A 14 13.04 -13.61 -34.31
CA ALA A 14 13.58 -12.29 -33.97
C ALA A 14 12.64 -11.15 -34.43
N ALA A 15 12.05 -11.26 -35.64
CA ALA A 15 11.09 -10.30 -36.15
C ALA A 15 9.79 -10.28 -35.32
N ILE A 16 9.29 -11.44 -34.90
CA ILE A 16 8.10 -11.54 -34.03
C ILE A 16 8.39 -10.91 -32.66
N VAL A 17 9.54 -11.23 -32.05
CA VAL A 17 9.95 -10.63 -30.78
C VAL A 17 10.10 -9.12 -30.91
N ALA A 18 10.74 -8.63 -31.98
CA ALA A 18 10.87 -7.20 -32.23
C ALA A 18 9.49 -6.51 -32.37
N LEU A 19 8.57 -7.11 -33.12
CA LEU A 19 7.21 -6.59 -33.26
C LEU A 19 6.46 -6.59 -31.93
N ALA A 20 6.59 -7.65 -31.14
CA ALA A 20 5.98 -7.74 -29.82
C ALA A 20 6.51 -6.65 -28.87
N LEU A 21 7.81 -6.38 -28.89
CA LEU A 21 8.41 -5.30 -28.09
C LEU A 21 7.94 -3.91 -28.53
N VAL A 22 7.80 -3.68 -29.84
CA VAL A 22 7.23 -2.42 -30.36
C VAL A 22 5.79 -2.25 -29.91
N LEU A 23 4.97 -3.29 -30.03
CA LEU A 23 3.58 -3.26 -29.55
C LEU A 23 3.50 -3.03 -28.05
N LEU A 24 4.33 -3.71 -27.26
CA LEU A 24 4.42 -3.50 -25.81
C LEU A 24 4.71 -2.04 -25.49
N GLY A 25 5.77 -1.47 -26.07
CA GLY A 25 6.10 -0.06 -25.86
C GLY A 25 4.99 0.90 -26.26
N MET A 26 4.28 0.64 -27.37
CA MET A 26 3.13 1.45 -27.78
C MET A 26 1.97 1.35 -26.77
N PHE A 27 1.62 0.14 -26.31
CA PHE A 27 0.54 -0.05 -25.36
C PHE A 27 0.86 0.51 -23.97
N SER A 28 2.11 0.38 -23.52
CA SER A 28 2.60 1.03 -22.29
C SER A 28 2.33 2.52 -22.28
N TRP A 29 2.48 3.18 -23.43
CA TRP A 29 2.26 4.62 -23.54
C TRP A 29 0.78 4.99 -23.72
N PHE A 30 0.08 4.31 -24.64
CA PHE A 30 -1.26 4.75 -25.07
C PHE A 30 -2.41 4.10 -24.30
N ALA A 31 -2.18 2.97 -23.62
CA ALA A 31 -3.23 2.21 -22.97
C ALA A 31 -2.70 1.49 -21.71
N PRO A 32 -2.29 2.24 -20.67
CA PRO A 32 -1.75 1.65 -19.45
C PRO A 32 -2.75 0.68 -18.79
N GLY A 33 -4.06 0.92 -18.88
CA GLY A 33 -5.08 0.00 -18.36
C GLY A 33 -5.08 -1.38 -19.06
N ILE A 34 -4.78 -1.45 -20.36
CA ILE A 34 -4.59 -2.74 -21.05
C ILE A 34 -3.36 -3.46 -20.50
N MET A 35 -2.30 -2.70 -20.22
CA MET A 35 -1.07 -3.25 -19.66
C MET A 35 -1.24 -3.75 -18.23
N VAL A 36 -2.07 -3.11 -17.39
CA VAL A 36 -2.50 -3.64 -16.08
C VAL A 36 -3.09 -5.04 -16.26
N THR A 37 -4.10 -5.21 -17.13
CA THR A 37 -4.71 -6.52 -17.37
C THR A 37 -3.74 -7.56 -17.93
N ILE A 38 -2.86 -7.18 -18.86
CA ILE A 38 -1.86 -8.10 -19.43
C ILE A 38 -0.88 -8.56 -18.35
N THR A 39 -0.32 -7.60 -17.59
CA THR A 39 0.69 -7.90 -16.58
C THR A 39 0.11 -8.69 -15.42
N GLU A 40 -1.12 -8.40 -14.99
CA GLU A 40 -1.85 -9.17 -14.00
C GLU A 40 -2.08 -10.62 -14.45
N ASN A 41 -2.56 -10.84 -15.68
CA ASN A 41 -2.75 -12.19 -16.23
C ASN A 41 -1.45 -12.99 -16.37
N LEU A 42 -0.30 -12.31 -16.43
CA LEU A 42 1.02 -12.92 -16.50
C LEU A 42 1.66 -13.08 -15.11
N GLY A 43 1.00 -12.65 -14.03
CA GLY A 43 1.56 -12.66 -12.68
C GLY A 43 2.73 -11.68 -12.49
N LEU A 44 2.84 -10.66 -13.34
CA LEU A 44 3.88 -9.63 -13.26
C LEU A 44 3.41 -8.48 -12.38
N GLU A 45 3.23 -8.76 -11.09
CA GLU A 45 2.60 -7.84 -10.13
C GLU A 45 3.32 -6.49 -10.02
N GLY A 46 4.66 -6.47 -10.01
CA GLY A 46 5.43 -5.22 -9.97
C GLY A 46 5.19 -4.33 -11.19
N ALA A 47 5.12 -4.92 -12.39
CA ALA A 47 4.79 -4.17 -13.60
C ALA A 47 3.34 -3.69 -13.58
N CYS A 48 2.43 -4.50 -13.03
CA CYS A 48 1.03 -4.15 -12.84
C CYS A 48 0.87 -2.93 -11.91
N ALA A 49 1.61 -2.89 -10.80
CA ALA A 49 1.67 -1.74 -9.89
C ALA A 49 2.15 -0.47 -10.62
N SER A 50 3.27 -0.56 -11.36
CA SER A 50 3.79 0.58 -12.14
C SER A 50 2.79 1.07 -13.20
N TYR A 51 2.11 0.18 -13.91
CA TYR A 51 1.09 0.61 -14.89
C TYR A 51 -0.15 1.20 -14.22
N SER A 52 -0.49 0.79 -13.00
CA SER A 52 -1.62 1.36 -12.24
C SER A 52 -1.34 2.81 -11.86
N ILE A 53 -0.09 3.14 -11.51
CA ILE A 53 0.36 4.54 -11.39
C ILE A 53 0.14 5.29 -12.71
N SER A 54 0.58 4.74 -13.86
CA SER A 54 0.37 5.41 -15.15
C SER A 54 -1.10 5.55 -15.55
N VAL A 55 -1.99 4.68 -15.05
CA VAL A 55 -3.44 4.85 -15.21
C VAL A 55 -3.88 6.09 -14.42
N TYR A 56 -3.54 6.14 -13.13
CA TYR A 56 -3.85 7.28 -12.26
C TYR A 56 -3.32 8.60 -12.83
N GLU A 57 -2.04 8.68 -13.20
CA GLU A 57 -1.42 9.90 -13.75
C GLU A 57 -2.15 10.45 -14.98
N ARG A 58 -2.90 9.58 -15.68
CA ARG A 58 -3.67 9.96 -16.86
C ARG A 58 -5.13 10.26 -16.56
N SER A 59 -5.75 9.55 -15.63
CA SER A 59 -7.16 9.75 -15.28
C SER A 59 -7.33 10.90 -14.28
N GLY A 60 -6.44 11.00 -13.30
CA GLY A 60 -6.57 11.87 -12.14
C GLY A 60 -7.70 11.46 -11.19
N GLU A 61 -8.24 10.25 -11.35
CA GLU A 61 -9.39 9.78 -10.58
C GLU A 61 -8.93 9.10 -9.27
N ILE A 62 -9.59 9.42 -8.16
CA ILE A 62 -9.23 8.90 -6.83
C ILE A 62 -9.37 7.37 -6.73
N ASP A 63 -10.34 6.79 -7.46
CA ASP A 63 -10.52 5.33 -7.54
C ASP A 63 -9.25 4.66 -8.12
N ASP A 64 -8.63 5.25 -9.15
CA ASP A 64 -7.39 4.73 -9.76
C ASP A 64 -6.18 4.96 -8.85
N LEU A 65 -6.14 6.09 -8.14
CA LEU A 65 -5.09 6.41 -7.17
C LEU A 65 -5.06 5.38 -6.03
N ALA A 66 -6.21 5.09 -5.43
CA ALA A 66 -6.31 4.11 -4.35
C ALA A 66 -5.84 2.71 -4.81
N VAL A 67 -6.25 2.28 -6.01
CA VAL A 67 -5.80 1.01 -6.59
C VAL A 67 -4.29 1.00 -6.82
N ALA A 68 -3.71 2.10 -7.30
CA ALA A 68 -2.27 2.20 -7.50
C ALA A 68 -1.50 2.08 -6.18
N VAL A 69 -1.97 2.76 -5.11
CA VAL A 69 -1.37 2.70 -3.77
C VAL A 69 -1.41 1.27 -3.21
N GLU A 70 -2.56 0.60 -3.24
CA GLU A 70 -2.71 -0.77 -2.76
C GLU A 70 -1.81 -1.75 -3.52
N ARG A 71 -1.75 -1.62 -4.86
CA ARG A 71 -0.89 -2.49 -5.68
C ARG A 71 0.59 -2.26 -5.39
N CYS A 72 1.03 -1.01 -5.23
CA CYS A 72 2.42 -0.69 -4.85
C CYS A 72 2.76 -1.28 -3.49
N TYR A 73 1.88 -1.11 -2.51
CA TYR A 73 2.04 -1.69 -1.18
C TYR A 73 2.18 -3.22 -1.23
N ASN A 74 1.27 -3.90 -1.95
CA ASN A 74 1.24 -5.37 -2.04
C ASN A 74 2.50 -5.98 -2.67
N VAL A 75 3.18 -5.27 -3.57
CA VAL A 75 4.42 -5.74 -4.20
C VAL A 75 5.69 -5.26 -3.48
N GLY A 76 5.53 -4.57 -2.34
CA GLY A 76 6.63 -4.03 -1.54
C GLY A 76 7.30 -2.79 -2.14
N ASP A 77 6.65 -2.11 -3.08
CA ASP A 77 7.08 -0.80 -3.59
C ASP A 77 6.64 0.31 -2.64
N TYR A 78 7.25 0.32 -1.45
CA TYR A 78 6.88 1.21 -0.36
C TYR A 78 7.19 2.69 -0.65
N GLU A 79 8.13 2.98 -1.57
CA GLU A 79 8.43 4.36 -1.97
C GLU A 79 7.25 4.97 -2.73
N ASN A 80 6.75 4.26 -3.76
CA ASN A 80 5.58 4.72 -4.50
C ASN A 80 4.30 4.67 -3.64
N ALA A 81 4.12 3.62 -2.83
CA ALA A 81 2.98 3.53 -1.92
C ALA A 81 2.94 4.70 -0.91
N ALA A 82 4.08 5.12 -0.36
CA ALA A 82 4.15 6.27 0.53
C ALA A 82 3.88 7.59 -0.21
N SER A 83 4.43 7.76 -1.42
CA SER A 83 4.29 8.99 -2.20
C SER A 83 2.85 9.21 -2.67
N TYR A 84 2.32 8.28 -3.47
CA TYR A 84 0.94 8.35 -3.98
C TYR A 84 -0.09 8.15 -2.86
N GLY A 85 0.27 7.43 -1.79
CA GLY A 85 -0.56 7.31 -0.60
C GLY A 85 -0.73 8.64 0.13
N SER A 86 0.34 9.43 0.26
CA SER A 86 0.23 10.77 0.86
C SER A 86 -0.64 11.71 0.01
N GLU A 87 -0.58 11.57 -1.32
CA GLU A 87 -1.46 12.27 -2.25
C GLU A 87 -2.92 11.84 -2.06
N LEU A 88 -3.18 10.53 -2.00
CA LEU A 88 -4.52 9.95 -1.75
C LEU A 88 -5.15 10.49 -0.47
N LEU A 89 -4.40 10.44 0.64
CA LEU A 89 -4.89 10.89 1.95
C LEU A 89 -5.09 12.41 2.03
N SER A 90 -4.54 13.16 1.08
CA SER A 90 -4.69 14.63 1.01
C SER A 90 -5.76 15.05 -0.01
N ASP A 91 -6.35 14.12 -0.74
CA ASP A 91 -7.37 14.40 -1.75
C ASP A 91 -8.70 14.81 -1.09
N GLU A 92 -9.36 15.84 -1.62
CA GLU A 92 -10.63 16.34 -1.08
C GLU A 92 -11.76 15.30 -1.17
N GLY A 93 -11.66 14.33 -2.09
CA GLY A 93 -12.62 13.24 -2.27
C GLY A 93 -12.33 12.01 -1.42
N PHE A 94 -11.29 12.00 -0.58
CA PHE A 94 -10.87 10.82 0.17
C PHE A 94 -11.98 10.28 1.09
N ASP A 95 -12.61 11.15 1.88
CA ASP A 95 -13.68 10.75 2.81
C ASP A 95 -14.89 10.15 2.06
N ASP A 96 -15.27 10.75 0.93
CA ASP A 96 -16.36 10.26 0.08
C ASP A 96 -16.02 8.91 -0.56
N TYR A 97 -14.76 8.73 -0.99
CA TYR A 97 -14.24 7.46 -1.50
C TYR A 97 -14.32 6.36 -0.44
N CYS A 98 -13.82 6.62 0.77
CA CYS A 98 -13.86 5.67 1.88
C CYS A 98 -15.30 5.29 2.23
N ALA A 99 -16.19 6.28 2.38
CA ALA A 99 -17.59 6.03 2.68
C ALA A 99 -18.29 5.21 1.59
N LYS A 100 -18.00 5.47 0.31
CA LYS A 100 -18.53 4.66 -0.81
C LYS A 100 -18.04 3.22 -0.71
N ARG A 101 -16.73 3.01 -0.52
CA ARG A 101 -16.09 1.69 -0.46
C ARG A 101 -16.58 0.87 0.74
N ASP A 102 -16.75 1.49 1.91
CA ASP A 102 -17.29 0.83 3.10
C ASP A 102 -18.73 0.36 2.89
N ASN A 103 -19.56 1.15 2.20
CA ASN A 103 -20.94 0.76 1.85
C ASN A 103 -21.00 -0.40 0.85
N GLU A 104 -20.01 -0.49 -0.06
CA GLU A 104 -19.93 -1.57 -1.06
C GLU A 104 -19.39 -2.88 -0.47
N ILE A 105 -18.49 -2.80 0.51
CA ILE A 105 -17.75 -3.96 1.04
C ILE A 105 -18.37 -4.53 2.33
N ALA A 106 -19.24 -3.79 3.04
CA ALA A 106 -20.05 -4.18 4.20
C ALA A 106 -19.67 -5.55 4.83
N SER A 107 -18.52 -5.57 5.50
CA SER A 107 -17.96 -6.75 6.15
C SER A 107 -17.57 -6.35 7.57
N ASP A 108 -18.18 -6.98 8.58
CA ASP A 108 -17.90 -6.76 10.01
C ASP A 108 -16.42 -7.07 10.40
N TYR A 109 -15.61 -7.57 9.47
CA TYR A 109 -14.25 -8.07 9.72
C TYR A 109 -13.12 -7.18 9.17
N ILE A 110 -13.41 -6.27 8.24
CA ILE A 110 -12.42 -5.34 7.69
C ILE A 110 -12.68 -4.00 8.37
N GLY A 111 -11.66 -3.40 8.99
CA GLY A 111 -11.80 -2.05 9.56
C GLY A 111 -12.24 -1.03 8.50
N ASP A 112 -12.68 0.13 8.95
CA ASP A 112 -13.07 1.25 8.09
C ASP A 112 -11.98 1.51 7.01
N THR A 113 -12.39 1.75 5.76
CA THR A 113 -11.47 1.84 4.60
C THR A 113 -10.39 2.91 4.82
N ASP A 114 -10.73 4.00 5.52
CA ASP A 114 -9.78 5.05 5.91
C ASP A 114 -8.64 4.47 6.77
N GLN A 115 -8.95 3.69 7.80
CA GLN A 115 -7.97 3.09 8.71
C GLN A 115 -7.07 2.11 7.98
N TYR A 116 -7.62 1.34 7.04
CA TYR A 116 -6.83 0.43 6.21
C TYR A 116 -5.84 1.20 5.33
N LEU A 117 -6.29 2.23 4.60
CA LEU A 117 -5.45 3.02 3.70
C LEU A 117 -4.39 3.81 4.48
N ILE A 118 -4.77 4.42 5.60
CA ILE A 118 -3.84 5.11 6.50
C ILE A 118 -2.79 4.12 7.04
N GLY A 119 -3.20 2.89 7.37
CA GLY A 119 -2.30 1.83 7.84
C GLY A 119 -1.22 1.46 6.83
N ILE A 120 -1.60 1.16 5.57
CA ILE A 120 -0.63 0.79 4.53
C ILE A 120 0.29 1.96 4.15
N VAL A 121 -0.21 3.20 4.19
CA VAL A 121 0.62 4.39 3.93
C VAL A 121 1.60 4.64 5.08
N ALA A 122 1.14 4.51 6.33
CA ALA A 122 2.00 4.63 7.51
C ALA A 122 3.09 3.56 7.53
N GLU A 123 2.76 2.31 7.22
CA GLU A 123 3.77 1.25 7.08
C GLU A 123 4.77 1.58 5.97
N SER A 124 4.30 2.06 4.81
CA SER A 124 5.16 2.43 3.69
C SER A 124 6.13 3.56 4.08
N LEU A 125 5.65 4.58 4.81
CA LEU A 125 6.48 5.64 5.39
C LEU A 125 7.51 5.07 6.38
N TYR A 126 7.09 4.16 7.27
CA TYR A 126 7.99 3.51 8.22
C TYR A 126 9.10 2.72 7.51
N ARG A 127 8.76 1.93 6.49
CA ARG A 127 9.72 1.12 5.70
C ARG A 127 10.65 1.95 4.83
N THR A 128 10.25 3.15 4.46
CA THR A 128 11.08 4.13 3.74
C THR A 128 11.83 5.09 4.67
N ASN A 129 11.96 4.73 5.95
CA ASN A 129 12.70 5.46 6.98
C ASN A 129 12.12 6.86 7.32
N GLN A 130 10.84 7.07 7.03
CA GLN A 130 10.07 8.27 7.40
C GLN A 130 9.23 8.01 8.66
N LYS A 131 9.87 7.45 9.69
CA LYS A 131 9.23 6.95 10.92
C LYS A 131 8.38 8.00 11.65
N GLU A 132 8.87 9.25 11.73
CA GLU A 132 8.13 10.33 12.38
C GLU A 132 6.86 10.72 11.61
N ASN A 133 6.92 10.71 10.26
CA ASN A 133 5.75 10.96 9.43
C ASN A 133 4.71 9.85 9.61
N ALA A 134 5.14 8.59 9.66
CA ALA A 134 4.26 7.45 9.95
C ALA A 134 3.56 7.59 11.31
N LEU A 135 4.29 7.94 12.37
CA LEU A 135 3.72 8.14 13.70
C LEU A 135 2.73 9.30 13.75
N ASN A 136 3.07 10.43 13.13
CA ASN A 136 2.18 11.58 13.09
C ASN A 136 0.89 11.28 12.34
N LEU A 137 0.99 10.55 11.23
CA LEU A 137 -0.15 10.13 10.44
C LEU A 137 -1.12 9.25 11.26
N VAL A 138 -0.64 8.15 11.86
CA VAL A 138 -1.52 7.26 12.63
C VAL A 138 -2.03 7.88 13.93
N SER A 139 -1.26 8.79 14.54
CA SER A 139 -1.70 9.52 15.74
C SER A 139 -2.84 10.49 15.42
N ALA A 140 -2.76 11.18 14.27
CA ALA A 140 -3.82 12.07 13.81
C ALA A 140 -5.09 11.28 13.50
N ALA A 141 -4.96 10.12 12.85
CA ALA A 141 -6.09 9.24 12.53
C ALA A 141 -6.78 8.64 13.75
N ALA A 142 -6.05 8.42 14.85
CA ALA A 142 -6.62 7.85 16.08
C ALA A 142 -7.60 8.82 16.78
N ASN A 143 -7.47 10.14 16.60
CA ASN A 143 -8.34 11.17 17.19
C ASN A 143 -8.61 10.99 18.71
N ASN A 144 -7.62 10.53 19.48
CA ASN A 144 -7.72 10.19 20.91
C ASN A 144 -8.74 9.07 21.24
N GLU A 145 -9.04 8.19 20.30
CA GLU A 145 -9.80 6.96 20.53
C GLU A 145 -8.95 5.73 20.19
N PHE A 146 -9.15 4.64 20.94
CA PHE A 146 -8.54 3.36 20.61
C PHE A 146 -9.54 2.46 19.89
N ARG A 147 -9.13 1.94 18.73
CA ARG A 147 -9.86 0.90 17.99
C ARG A 147 -8.90 -0.22 17.63
N THR A 148 -9.32 -1.47 17.84
CA THR A 148 -8.49 -2.65 17.55
C THR A 148 -8.12 -2.76 16.08
N ASN A 149 -9.00 -2.30 15.18
CA ASN A 149 -8.78 -2.28 13.73
C ASN A 149 -8.37 -0.88 13.25
N SER A 150 -7.43 -0.22 13.93
CA SER A 150 -6.92 1.11 13.56
C SER A 150 -5.54 1.06 12.94
N ALA A 151 -5.18 2.13 12.22
CA ALA A 151 -3.88 2.28 11.60
C ALA A 151 -2.72 2.23 12.62
N ILE A 152 -2.92 2.69 13.86
CA ILE A 152 -1.88 2.67 14.90
C ILE A 152 -1.60 1.24 15.39
N VAL A 153 -2.64 0.39 15.51
CA VAL A 153 -2.47 -1.03 15.86
C VAL A 153 -1.77 -1.77 14.74
N TYR A 154 -2.15 -1.49 13.49
CA TYR A 154 -1.52 -2.04 12.30
C TYR A 154 -0.02 -1.73 12.26
N LEU A 155 0.34 -0.44 12.35
CA LEU A 155 1.74 0.00 12.32
C LEU A 155 2.54 -0.55 13.51
N GLY A 156 1.96 -0.60 14.70
CA GLY A 156 2.63 -1.18 15.87
C GLY A 156 2.90 -2.66 15.73
N THR A 157 1.98 -3.41 15.12
CA THR A 157 2.18 -4.84 14.85
C THR A 157 3.36 -5.05 13.90
N VAL A 158 3.48 -4.24 12.84
CA VAL A 158 4.63 -4.27 11.93
C VAL A 158 5.94 -3.98 12.65
N ALA A 159 5.95 -3.00 13.57
CA ALA A 159 7.13 -2.66 14.36
C ALA A 159 7.56 -3.79 15.30
N VAL A 160 6.58 -4.43 15.96
CA VAL A 160 6.77 -5.60 16.82
C VAL A 160 7.37 -6.77 16.02
N GLU A 161 6.82 -7.08 14.85
CA GLU A 161 7.31 -8.15 13.97
C GLU A 161 8.75 -7.90 13.49
N GLN A 162 9.15 -6.64 13.33
CA GLN A 162 10.52 -6.25 12.98
C GLN A 162 11.47 -6.16 14.18
N GLY A 163 10.95 -6.28 15.40
CA GLY A 163 11.73 -6.12 16.62
C GLY A 163 12.29 -4.71 16.82
N ASP A 164 11.61 -3.68 16.28
CA ASP A 164 12.06 -2.28 16.39
C ASP A 164 11.70 -1.68 17.75
N ALA A 165 12.48 -2.04 18.78
CA ALA A 165 12.30 -1.58 20.15
C ALA A 165 12.17 -0.05 20.28
N ALA A 166 12.98 0.70 19.53
CA ALA A 166 13.00 2.16 19.59
C ALA A 166 11.72 2.77 19.01
N PHE A 167 11.15 2.16 17.97
CA PHE A 167 9.89 2.61 17.40
C PHE A 167 8.68 2.16 18.23
N CYS A 168 8.70 0.94 18.78
CA CYS A 168 7.69 0.47 19.74
C CYS A 168 7.58 1.42 20.95
N SER A 169 8.72 1.87 21.50
CA SER A 169 8.77 2.85 22.60
C SER A 169 8.13 4.20 22.22
N GLN A 170 8.31 4.63 20.96
CA GLN A 170 7.68 5.87 20.47
C GLN A 170 6.16 5.71 20.33
N ILE A 171 5.67 4.56 19.88
CA ILE A 171 4.23 4.27 19.82
C ILE A 171 3.63 4.28 21.22
N LEU A 172 4.28 3.63 22.20
CA LEU A 172 3.86 3.68 23.61
C LEU A 172 3.76 5.12 24.13
N SER A 173 4.79 5.94 23.86
CA SER A 173 4.79 7.35 24.23
C SER A 173 3.62 8.14 23.63
N ARG A 174 3.21 7.82 22.39
CA ARG A 174 2.03 8.44 21.76
C ARG A 174 0.74 8.00 22.43
N LEU A 175 0.59 6.70 22.73
CA LEU A 175 -0.58 6.16 23.41
C LEU A 175 -0.74 6.73 24.83
N ASP A 176 0.37 6.93 25.56
CA ASP A 176 0.35 7.57 26.89
C ASP A 176 -0.13 9.03 26.82
N GLY A 177 0.28 9.75 25.76
CA GLY A 177 -0.18 11.10 25.51
C GLY A 177 -1.69 11.23 25.28
N MET A 178 -2.35 10.16 24.82
CA MET A 178 -3.79 10.14 24.55
C MET A 178 -4.66 9.96 25.81
N GLN A 179 -4.08 9.60 26.96
CA GLN A 179 -4.79 9.40 28.24
C GLN A 179 -6.00 8.45 28.14
N LEU A 180 -5.85 7.38 27.37
CA LEU A 180 -6.90 6.38 27.15
C LEU A 180 -7.10 5.50 28.40
N ASP A 181 -8.34 5.22 28.75
CA ASP A 181 -8.70 4.34 29.87
C ASP A 181 -8.60 2.87 29.45
N GLU A 182 -7.58 2.15 29.95
CA GLU A 182 -7.34 0.75 29.63
C GLU A 182 -8.48 -0.19 30.07
N ASP A 183 -9.24 0.17 31.11
CA ASP A 183 -10.36 -0.64 31.60
C ASP A 183 -11.55 -0.61 30.63
N LEU A 184 -11.63 0.43 29.79
CA LEU A 184 -12.65 0.56 28.73
C LEU A 184 -12.25 -0.16 27.44
N TYR A 185 -10.96 -0.44 27.23
CA TYR A 185 -10.43 -1.01 25.99
C TYR A 185 -9.50 -2.21 26.27
N PRO A 186 -10.04 -3.42 26.47
CA PRO A 186 -9.20 -4.62 26.70
C PRO A 186 -8.17 -4.87 25.60
N GLY A 187 -8.47 -4.49 24.34
CA GLY A 187 -7.54 -4.58 23.22
C GLY A 187 -6.35 -3.62 23.33
N LEU A 188 -6.51 -2.47 23.99
CA LEU A 188 -5.42 -1.50 24.22
C LEU A 188 -4.37 -2.10 25.16
N LYS A 189 -4.82 -2.80 26.21
CA LYS A 189 -3.92 -3.45 27.16
C LYS A 189 -3.05 -4.51 26.47
N THR A 190 -3.66 -5.44 25.74
CA THR A 190 -2.91 -6.47 25.00
C THR A 190 -1.93 -5.86 24.00
N PHE A 191 -2.35 -4.81 23.30
CA PHE A 191 -1.49 -4.12 22.33
C PHE A 191 -0.29 -3.43 23.00
N ARG A 192 -0.50 -2.77 24.15
CA ARG A 192 0.58 -2.18 24.96
C ARG A 192 1.56 -3.23 25.46
N GLU A 193 1.07 -4.37 25.97
CA GLU A 193 1.90 -5.49 26.43
C GLU A 193 2.81 -6.00 25.29
N MET A 194 2.29 -6.15 24.07
CA MET A 194 3.09 -6.55 22.91
C MET A 194 4.21 -5.53 22.57
N LEU A 195 3.90 -4.24 22.63
CA LEU A 195 4.88 -3.19 22.37
C LEU A 195 5.97 -3.13 23.47
N GLN A 196 5.56 -3.26 24.73
CA GLN A 196 6.46 -3.24 25.90
C GLN A 196 7.44 -4.41 25.86
N GLU A 197 6.97 -5.61 25.52
CA GLU A 197 7.81 -6.80 25.39
C GLU A 197 8.98 -6.57 24.40
N VAL A 198 8.71 -5.92 23.27
CA VAL A 198 9.75 -5.60 22.27
C VAL A 198 10.60 -4.40 22.68
N ALA A 199 10.00 -3.38 23.31
CA ALA A 199 10.70 -2.21 23.80
C ALA A 199 11.68 -2.54 24.96
N GLY A 200 11.43 -3.62 25.69
CA GLY A 200 12.19 -3.99 26.89
C GLY A 200 11.77 -3.21 28.13
N GLU A 201 10.49 -2.79 28.17
CA GLU A 201 9.86 -2.04 29.26
C GLU A 201 8.96 -2.91 30.15
#